data_AF-A0A5B0BK65-F1
#
_entry.id   AF-A0A5B0BK65-F1
#
_cell.length_a   1.000
_cell.length_b   1.000
_cell.length_c   1.000
_cell.angle_alpha   90.00
_cell.angle_beta   90.00
_cell.angle_gamma   90.00
#
_symmetry.space_group_name_H-M   'P 1'
#
loop_
_entity.id
_entity.type
_entity.pdbx_description
1 polymer ?
#
loop_
_entity_poly.entity_id
_entity_poly.type
_entity_poly.pdbx_seq_one_letter_code
_entity_poly.pdbx_strand_id
1 'polypeptide(L)'
;MRSSQAKDHSVAGAAPGPHPEPRPLRSEHTRGSAGGAHGAADGTARPGGGRPGPGRLTEDPRLPRFPLDMDDLHVIDTEVSAAVGRVLEDHLAERVERAAALDPVFGHDLAERVARFTLDGGKRIRSRFVWWALRACGGGPREAEAALRVGAALELIQTGALVHDDVMDDARLRRGRPALHVDVAAQYADSVPRELGPRFGEAAAILAGDLSLAWADDLLASVGTAPVAVRDLWSAMRTEMVAGQYLDLHGQATSSRSLARAIRAACLKSALYSVERPLALGAALAGADAARSEALCAAGRRVGIAFQLRDDLADVFGDPRRTGKPVGGDIRAGKPTYLVALAQARAEATGDRHGLAVLRRSLGRADLSDNRLEEVRDVLVTTGARTIVEARIERLVAQGMRHLDSVPLEPDARRRLRELLHATAGTASGGTASGGTASGGGTAPTAAPSSVPSASSAPSASAVSPGAPPGEVPPPGTQDDGTHASLLLAAGAEGAVR
;
A
#
# COMPACT_ATOMS: atom_id res chain seq x y z
N MET A 1 11.52 -62.95 24.85
CA MET A 1 10.93 -62.16 23.74
C MET A 1 10.60 -60.75 24.24
N ARG A 2 10.19 -59.83 23.35
CA ARG A 2 9.92 -58.40 23.64
C ARG A 2 8.72 -58.25 24.61
N SER A 3 8.78 -57.37 25.62
CA SER A 3 8.41 -55.93 25.62
C SER A 3 6.90 -55.70 25.47
N SER A 4 6.20 -54.84 26.22
CA SER A 4 6.61 -53.92 27.32
C SER A 4 5.39 -53.54 28.18
N GLN A 5 5.62 -53.11 29.43
CA GLN A 5 4.57 -52.51 30.29
C GLN A 5 4.93 -51.06 30.66
N ALA A 6 3.88 -50.25 30.90
CA ALA A 6 3.93 -49.04 31.72
C ALA A 6 3.52 -49.43 33.17
N LYS A 7 3.83 -48.65 34.23
CA LYS A 7 3.13 -47.41 34.61
C LYS A 7 3.69 -46.80 35.92
N ASP A 8 3.30 -45.54 36.18
CA ASP A 8 3.19 -44.84 37.48
C ASP A 8 4.51 -44.70 38.33
N HIS A 9 4.72 -43.70 39.22
CA HIS A 9 3.91 -43.20 40.34
C HIS A 9 4.19 -41.70 40.70
N SER A 10 3.61 -41.21 41.80
CA SER A 10 3.77 -39.85 42.39
C SER A 10 3.59 -39.92 43.93
N VAL A 11 3.86 -38.91 44.79
CA VAL A 11 4.11 -37.47 44.56
C VAL A 11 5.55 -37.05 45.02
N ALA A 12 5.90 -36.24 46.04
CA ALA A 12 5.17 -35.44 47.05
C ALA A 12 6.04 -34.28 47.63
N GLY A 13 5.42 -33.11 47.83
CA GLY A 13 5.69 -32.10 48.89
C GLY A 13 7.08 -31.49 49.13
N ALA A 14 7.28 -30.23 48.69
CA ALA A 14 8.13 -29.23 49.36
C ALA A 14 7.73 -27.79 48.94
N ALA A 15 8.01 -26.78 49.77
CA ALA A 15 7.75 -25.35 49.50
C ALA A 15 9.06 -24.59 49.15
N PRO A 16 9.01 -23.38 48.53
CA PRO A 16 10.14 -22.85 47.75
C PRO A 16 11.18 -22.03 48.54
N GLY A 17 12.40 -21.97 47.97
CA GLY A 17 13.49 -21.05 48.32
C GLY A 17 13.99 -20.27 47.09
N PRO A 18 14.84 -19.23 47.26
CA PRO A 18 15.03 -18.16 46.27
C PRO A 18 16.02 -18.45 45.12
N HIS A 19 15.93 -17.61 44.08
CA HIS A 19 16.74 -17.63 42.85
C HIS A 19 18.24 -17.27 43.06
N PRO A 20 19.14 -17.83 42.23
CA PRO A 20 20.46 -17.27 41.94
C PRO A 20 20.53 -16.56 40.56
N GLU A 21 21.39 -15.54 40.45
CA GLU A 21 21.67 -14.79 39.21
C GLU A 21 22.75 -15.45 38.31
N PRO A 22 22.78 -15.14 36.99
CA PRO A 22 23.81 -15.62 36.06
C PRO A 22 25.14 -14.86 36.17
N ARG A 23 26.26 -15.53 35.83
CA ARG A 23 27.60 -14.92 35.67
C ARG A 23 28.14 -15.09 34.24
N PRO A 24 28.90 -14.10 33.70
CA PRO A 24 29.42 -14.13 32.33
C PRO A 24 30.78 -14.86 32.21
N LEU A 25 31.10 -15.28 30.98
CA LEU A 25 32.45 -15.76 30.59
C LEU A 25 33.31 -14.62 30.03
N ARG A 26 34.64 -14.76 30.13
CA ARG A 26 35.62 -13.75 29.69
C ARG A 26 36.31 -14.14 28.37
N SER A 27 36.75 -13.11 27.64
CA SER A 27 37.73 -13.18 26.56
C SER A 27 39.16 -13.26 27.08
N GLU A 28 40.06 -13.91 26.33
CA GLU A 28 41.50 -13.82 26.54
C GLU A 28 42.23 -13.07 25.41
N HIS A 29 43.31 -12.37 25.79
CA HIS A 29 44.19 -11.60 24.92
C HIS A 29 45.59 -11.63 25.53
N THR A 30 46.60 -12.00 24.74
CA THR A 30 48.01 -11.90 25.12
C THR A 30 48.83 -11.27 23.98
N ARG A 31 49.91 -10.57 24.33
CA ARG A 31 50.76 -9.80 23.41
C ARG A 31 52.23 -10.19 23.54
N GLY A 32 52.95 -10.08 22.42
CA GLY A 32 54.40 -9.82 22.38
C GLY A 32 55.13 -10.55 21.26
N SER A 33 56.36 -10.21 20.89
CA SER A 33 57.04 -8.89 20.96
C SER A 33 58.39 -9.00 20.23
N ALA A 34 58.60 -8.22 19.15
CA ALA A 34 59.87 -7.76 18.55
C ALA A 34 61.09 -8.70 18.36
N GLY A 35 61.72 -8.62 17.17
CA GLY A 35 63.18 -8.73 17.01
C GLY A 35 63.70 -9.71 15.95
N GLY A 36 64.46 -9.21 14.96
CA GLY A 36 65.20 -10.03 13.98
C GLY A 36 65.48 -9.28 12.66
N ALA A 37 66.67 -9.45 12.06
CA ALA A 37 67.09 -8.78 10.82
C ALA A 37 68.12 -9.60 10.01
N HIS A 38 68.52 -9.08 8.84
CA HIS A 38 69.34 -9.70 7.75
C HIS A 38 68.52 -10.57 6.78
N GLY A 39 68.80 -10.63 5.46
CA GLY A 39 69.84 -9.97 4.66
C GLY A 39 69.47 -9.86 3.15
N ALA A 40 70.41 -9.38 2.31
CA ALA A 40 70.21 -9.13 0.86
C ALA A 40 70.56 -10.38 -0.02
N ALA A 41 70.48 -10.43 -1.36
CA ALA A 41 70.16 -9.51 -2.48
C ALA A 41 69.67 -10.36 -3.70
N ASP A 42 69.40 -9.94 -4.95
CA ASP A 42 69.32 -8.67 -5.74
C ASP A 42 68.39 -8.93 -6.97
N GLY A 43 68.18 -7.98 -7.90
CA GLY A 43 67.63 -8.30 -9.24
C GLY A 43 67.12 -7.17 -10.15
N THR A 44 68.03 -6.43 -10.80
CA THR A 44 67.89 -5.81 -12.15
C THR A 44 66.56 -5.14 -12.61
N ALA A 45 66.44 -3.84 -12.35
CA ALA A 45 66.12 -2.73 -13.27
C ALA A 45 65.07 -2.81 -14.44
N ARG A 46 63.94 -2.06 -14.26
CA ARG A 46 63.33 -1.03 -15.18
C ARG A 46 62.77 -1.45 -16.58
N PRO A 47 62.00 -0.57 -17.29
CA PRO A 47 61.40 0.74 -16.93
C PRO A 47 59.85 0.81 -17.07
N GLY A 48 59.24 1.97 -16.80
CA GLY A 48 57.87 2.28 -17.29
C GLY A 48 56.96 3.05 -16.32
N GLY A 49 57.11 4.37 -16.23
CA GLY A 49 56.22 5.22 -15.42
C GLY A 49 55.09 5.84 -16.23
N GLY A 50 53.83 5.51 -15.93
CA GLY A 50 52.65 6.13 -16.54
C GLY A 50 51.55 6.37 -15.51
N ARG A 51 51.03 7.61 -15.44
CA ARG A 51 49.81 7.91 -14.68
C ARG A 51 48.59 7.39 -15.44
N PRO A 52 47.65 6.67 -14.81
CA PRO A 52 46.33 6.49 -15.40
C PRO A 52 45.62 7.85 -15.45
N GLY A 53 45.17 8.26 -16.63
CA GLY A 53 44.25 9.38 -16.79
C GLY A 53 42.84 9.02 -16.30
N PRO A 54 41.91 10.00 -16.23
CA PRO A 54 40.52 9.71 -15.90
C PRO A 54 39.89 8.86 -17.01
N GLY A 55 39.75 7.57 -16.74
CA GLY A 55 39.08 6.64 -17.65
C GLY A 55 37.63 7.07 -17.86
N ARG A 56 37.21 7.21 -19.12
CA ARG A 56 35.78 7.26 -19.45
C ARG A 56 35.13 6.00 -18.88
N LEU A 57 34.01 6.16 -18.18
CA LEU A 57 33.11 5.05 -17.91
C LEU A 57 32.61 4.54 -19.27
N THR A 58 33.07 3.36 -19.66
CA THR A 58 32.52 2.63 -20.81
C THR A 58 31.15 2.10 -20.42
N GLU A 59 30.13 2.43 -21.21
CA GLU A 59 28.76 1.95 -21.02
C GLU A 59 28.73 0.42 -21.06
N ASP A 60 28.00 -0.22 -20.13
CA ASP A 60 27.84 -1.68 -20.12
C ASP A 60 26.92 -2.08 -21.28
N PRO A 61 27.37 -2.90 -22.24
CA PRO A 61 26.57 -3.30 -23.40
C PRO A 61 25.42 -4.27 -23.07
N ARG A 62 25.18 -4.61 -21.80
CA ARG A 62 24.18 -5.59 -21.35
C ARG A 62 22.87 -5.01 -20.83
N LEU A 63 22.71 -3.69 -20.79
CA LEU A 63 21.41 -3.08 -20.46
C LEU A 63 20.44 -3.25 -21.65
N PRO A 64 19.19 -3.74 -21.43
CA PRO A 64 18.22 -3.90 -22.52
C PRO A 64 17.85 -2.54 -23.10
N ARG A 65 18.09 -2.40 -24.42
CA ARG A 65 17.72 -1.21 -25.20
C ARG A 65 16.24 -1.25 -25.50
N PHE A 66 15.45 -0.44 -24.81
CA PHE A 66 14.03 -0.27 -25.09
C PHE A 66 13.81 0.39 -26.46
N PRO A 67 13.07 -0.22 -27.39
CA PRO A 67 12.56 0.43 -28.59
C PRO A 67 11.14 0.94 -28.35
N LEU A 68 10.91 1.62 -27.23
CA LEU A 68 9.81 2.59 -27.17
C LEU A 68 10.29 3.83 -27.90
N ASP A 69 9.52 4.30 -28.88
CA ASP A 69 9.72 5.62 -29.44
C ASP A 69 9.36 6.65 -28.36
N MET A 70 10.38 7.24 -27.74
CA MET A 70 10.25 8.21 -26.67
C MET A 70 10.13 9.65 -27.18
N ASP A 71 10.21 9.87 -28.50
CA ASP A 71 10.10 11.20 -29.10
C ASP A 71 8.63 11.70 -29.12
N ASP A 72 7.64 10.79 -29.11
CA ASP A 72 6.23 11.12 -28.84
C ASP A 72 5.69 10.49 -27.54
N LEU A 73 5.88 11.23 -26.43
CA LEU A 73 5.32 10.89 -25.13
C LEU A 73 3.77 10.94 -25.07
N HIS A 74 3.10 11.49 -26.09
CA HIS A 74 1.63 11.51 -26.15
C HIS A 74 1.04 10.12 -26.44
N VAL A 75 1.75 9.28 -27.20
CA VAL A 75 1.39 7.85 -27.36
C VAL A 75 1.34 7.18 -25.99
N ILE A 76 2.41 7.36 -25.19
CA ILE A 76 2.52 6.78 -23.85
C ILE A 76 1.47 7.36 -22.88
N ASP A 77 1.12 8.64 -22.99
CA ASP A 77 0.03 9.27 -22.22
C ASP A 77 -1.32 8.57 -22.39
N THR A 78 -1.61 8.01 -23.57
CA THR A 78 -2.85 7.26 -23.80
C THR A 78 -2.85 5.88 -23.16
N GLU A 79 -1.70 5.21 -23.11
CA GLU A 79 -1.58 3.80 -22.71
C GLU A 79 -0.52 3.52 -21.62
N VAL A 80 -0.35 4.43 -20.65
CA VAL A 80 0.66 4.33 -19.56
C VAL A 80 0.75 2.93 -18.93
N SER A 81 -0.39 2.27 -18.70
CA SER A 81 -0.43 0.91 -18.14
C SER A 81 0.13 -0.17 -19.07
N ALA A 82 -0.02 -0.03 -20.39
CA ALA A 82 0.54 -0.97 -21.37
C ALA A 82 2.02 -0.69 -21.64
N ALA A 83 2.46 0.58 -21.59
CA ALA A 83 3.88 0.92 -21.66
C ALA A 83 4.65 0.33 -20.46
N VAL A 84 4.10 0.44 -19.24
CA VAL A 84 4.63 -0.24 -18.04
C VAL A 84 4.52 -1.77 -18.16
N GLY A 85 3.47 -2.28 -18.82
CA GLY A 85 3.32 -3.69 -19.15
C GLY A 85 4.50 -4.22 -19.96
N ARG A 86 4.84 -3.58 -21.08
CA ARG A 86 5.99 -3.93 -21.93
C ARG A 86 7.32 -3.91 -21.16
N VAL A 87 7.52 -2.89 -20.31
CA VAL A 87 8.72 -2.83 -19.43
C VAL A 87 8.79 -4.00 -18.44
N LEU A 88 7.65 -4.48 -17.94
CA LEU A 88 7.58 -5.68 -17.11
C LEU A 88 7.79 -6.96 -17.93
N GLU A 89 7.22 -7.06 -19.13
CA GLU A 89 7.34 -8.22 -20.02
C GLU A 89 8.81 -8.48 -20.40
N ASP A 90 9.50 -7.46 -20.92
CA ASP A 90 10.92 -7.55 -21.31
C ASP A 90 11.81 -7.92 -20.12
N HIS A 91 11.61 -7.27 -18.97
CA HIS A 91 12.42 -7.51 -17.78
C HIS A 91 12.15 -8.89 -17.17
N LEU A 92 10.88 -9.32 -17.10
CA LEU A 92 10.52 -10.60 -16.48
C LEU A 92 10.90 -11.80 -17.34
N ALA A 93 10.93 -11.66 -18.67
CA ALA A 93 11.45 -12.70 -19.56
C ALA A 93 12.92 -13.02 -19.25
N GLU A 94 13.79 -12.00 -19.21
CA GLU A 94 15.20 -12.13 -18.82
C GLU A 94 15.36 -12.77 -17.43
N ARG A 95 14.50 -12.38 -16.49
CA ARG A 95 14.55 -12.84 -15.09
C ARG A 95 14.11 -14.29 -14.91
N VAL A 96 13.10 -14.74 -15.66
CA VAL A 96 12.66 -16.14 -15.67
C VAL A 96 13.68 -17.03 -16.39
N GLU A 97 14.24 -16.60 -17.52
CA GLU A 97 15.31 -17.33 -18.21
C GLU A 97 16.53 -17.53 -17.30
N ARG A 98 16.99 -16.45 -16.64
CA ARG A 98 18.11 -16.51 -15.69
C ARG A 98 17.81 -17.35 -14.45
N ALA A 99 16.56 -17.43 -14.01
CA ALA A 99 16.16 -18.30 -12.90
C ALA A 99 16.17 -19.78 -13.31
N ALA A 100 15.58 -20.12 -14.45
CA ALA A 100 15.56 -21.49 -14.97
C ALA A 100 16.98 -22.00 -15.34
N ALA A 101 17.88 -21.10 -15.74
CA ALA A 101 19.29 -21.41 -15.98
C ALA A 101 20.12 -21.62 -14.69
N LEU A 102 19.63 -21.19 -13.53
CA LEU A 102 20.23 -21.50 -12.22
C LEU A 102 19.69 -22.84 -11.69
N ASP A 103 18.37 -23.02 -11.71
CA ASP A 103 17.70 -24.29 -11.42
C ASP A 103 16.28 -24.32 -12.05
N PRO A 104 15.89 -25.39 -12.79
CA PRO A 104 14.56 -25.46 -13.42
C PRO A 104 13.37 -25.47 -12.46
N VAL A 105 13.51 -26.02 -11.24
CA VAL A 105 12.42 -26.05 -10.26
C VAL A 105 12.22 -24.66 -9.67
N PHE A 106 13.29 -23.96 -9.31
CA PHE A 106 13.24 -22.55 -8.92
C PHE A 106 12.64 -21.65 -10.01
N GLY A 107 13.02 -21.90 -11.28
CA GLY A 107 12.45 -21.24 -12.45
C GLY A 107 10.92 -21.38 -12.52
N HIS A 108 10.42 -22.61 -12.46
CA HIS A 108 8.99 -22.91 -12.61
C HIS A 108 8.16 -22.54 -11.37
N ASP A 109 8.61 -22.94 -10.17
CA ASP A 109 7.83 -22.83 -8.95
C ASP A 109 7.75 -21.41 -8.41
N LEU A 110 8.81 -20.62 -8.57
CA LEU A 110 8.89 -19.26 -8.01
C LEU A 110 8.97 -18.20 -9.12
N ALA A 111 9.96 -18.27 -10.01
CA ALA A 111 10.24 -17.17 -10.94
C ALA A 111 9.08 -16.94 -11.94
N GLU A 112 8.58 -18.00 -12.58
CA GLU A 112 7.39 -17.92 -13.44
C GLU A 112 6.16 -17.43 -12.66
N ARG A 113 5.96 -17.86 -11.40
CA ARG A 113 4.79 -17.45 -10.60
C ARG A 113 4.85 -15.96 -10.24
N VAL A 114 6.01 -15.44 -9.86
CA VAL A 114 6.25 -14.01 -9.62
C VAL A 114 6.04 -13.21 -10.90
N ALA A 115 6.59 -13.66 -12.03
CA ALA A 115 6.41 -13.01 -13.32
C ALA A 115 4.92 -12.94 -13.71
N ARG A 116 4.24 -14.10 -13.74
CA ARG A 116 2.82 -14.25 -14.08
C ARG A 116 1.92 -13.39 -13.19
N PHE A 117 2.10 -13.41 -11.87
CA PHE A 117 1.31 -12.60 -10.93
C PHE A 117 1.51 -11.08 -11.14
N THR A 118 2.73 -10.68 -11.54
CA THR A 118 3.08 -9.29 -11.84
C THR A 118 2.50 -8.85 -13.18
N LEU A 119 2.51 -9.71 -14.21
CA LEU A 119 1.94 -9.46 -15.54
C LEU A 119 0.41 -9.47 -15.53
N ASP A 120 -0.22 -10.41 -14.81
CA ASP A 120 -1.66 -10.45 -14.46
C ASP A 120 -2.09 -9.31 -13.50
N GLY A 121 -1.30 -8.24 -13.42
CA GLY A 121 -1.53 -7.04 -12.62
C GLY A 121 -2.55 -6.10 -13.26
N GLY A 122 -3.38 -5.48 -12.40
CA GLY A 122 -4.51 -4.66 -12.82
C GLY A 122 -4.14 -3.24 -13.26
N LYS A 123 -4.90 -2.24 -12.78
CA LYS A 123 -4.94 -0.84 -13.28
C LYS A 123 -3.63 -0.01 -13.19
N ARG A 124 -2.49 -0.61 -12.81
CA ARG A 124 -1.14 -0.01 -12.65
C ARG A 124 -1.15 1.36 -11.97
N ILE A 125 -1.94 1.50 -10.89
CA ILE A 125 -2.26 2.81 -10.31
C ILE A 125 -1.01 3.52 -9.79
N ARG A 126 -0.07 2.79 -9.17
CA ARG A 126 1.19 3.35 -8.68
C ARG A 126 2.07 3.86 -9.82
N SER A 127 2.26 3.04 -10.86
CA SER A 127 3.01 3.42 -12.07
C SER A 127 2.40 4.64 -12.76
N ARG A 128 1.07 4.72 -12.83
CA ARG A 128 0.35 5.88 -13.36
C ARG A 128 0.53 7.13 -12.52
N PHE A 129 0.63 7.04 -11.19
CA PHE A 129 0.96 8.20 -10.35
C PHE A 129 2.38 8.70 -10.59
N VAL A 130 3.38 7.81 -10.75
CA VAL A 130 4.75 8.23 -11.14
C VAL A 130 4.73 8.97 -12.48
N TRP A 131 4.12 8.38 -13.51
CA TRP A 131 4.03 8.99 -14.84
C TRP A 131 3.34 10.35 -14.83
N TRP A 132 2.15 10.44 -14.23
CA TRP A 132 1.38 11.67 -14.26
C TRP A 132 1.94 12.76 -13.34
N ALA A 133 2.66 12.42 -12.27
CA ALA A 133 3.43 13.39 -11.50
C ALA A 133 4.66 13.91 -12.27
N LEU A 134 5.40 13.03 -12.95
CA LEU A 134 6.50 13.43 -13.83
C LEU A 134 6.02 14.45 -14.88
N ARG A 135 4.96 14.11 -15.62
CA ARG A 135 4.44 14.95 -16.70
C ARG A 135 3.76 16.23 -16.18
N ALA A 136 3.20 16.22 -14.97
CA ALA A 136 2.69 17.43 -14.31
C ALA A 136 3.80 18.41 -13.90
N CYS A 137 5.01 17.91 -13.68
CA CYS A 137 6.20 18.69 -13.35
C CYS A 137 7.11 18.98 -14.57
N GLY A 138 6.73 18.57 -15.78
CA GLY A 138 7.45 18.89 -17.02
C GLY A 138 8.63 17.99 -17.38
N GLY A 139 8.73 16.77 -16.82
CA GLY A 139 9.80 15.82 -17.17
C GLY A 139 9.76 15.37 -18.64
N GLY A 140 10.93 15.23 -19.26
CA GLY A 140 11.11 14.94 -20.69
C GLY A 140 11.32 13.45 -21.01
N PRO A 141 11.76 13.10 -22.24
CA PRO A 141 11.86 11.72 -22.70
C PRO A 141 12.75 10.81 -21.84
N ARG A 142 13.90 11.31 -21.37
CA ARG A 142 14.82 10.57 -20.50
C ARG A 142 14.20 10.29 -19.12
N GLU A 143 13.52 11.27 -18.55
CA GLU A 143 12.88 11.14 -17.24
C GLU A 143 11.60 10.30 -17.34
N ALA A 144 10.96 10.28 -18.52
CA ALA A 144 9.85 9.39 -18.86
C ALA A 144 10.29 7.92 -18.96
N GLU A 145 11.42 7.63 -19.59
CA GLU A 145 12.02 6.29 -19.66
C GLU A 145 12.37 5.76 -18.25
N ALA A 146 12.87 6.65 -17.39
CA ALA A 146 13.10 6.37 -15.97
C ALA A 146 11.78 6.14 -15.20
N ALA A 147 10.75 6.96 -15.43
CA ALA A 147 9.45 6.85 -14.78
C ALA A 147 8.71 5.54 -15.12
N LEU A 148 8.87 5.01 -16.34
CA LEU A 148 8.33 3.70 -16.71
C LEU A 148 9.03 2.56 -15.94
N ARG A 149 10.37 2.58 -15.83
CA ARG A 149 11.11 1.58 -15.03
C ARG A 149 10.79 1.65 -13.53
N VAL A 150 10.74 2.85 -12.94
CA VAL A 150 10.28 3.03 -11.54
C VAL A 150 8.82 2.59 -11.38
N GLY A 151 7.97 2.89 -12.37
CA GLY A 151 6.58 2.46 -12.40
C GLY A 151 6.40 0.93 -12.46
N ALA A 152 7.27 0.23 -13.18
CA ALA A 152 7.33 -1.23 -13.21
C ALA A 152 7.88 -1.81 -11.90
N ALA A 153 8.94 -1.22 -11.34
CA ALA A 153 9.51 -1.63 -10.05
C ALA A 153 8.49 -1.51 -8.90
N LEU A 154 7.62 -0.49 -8.91
CA LEU A 154 6.52 -0.36 -7.93
C LEU A 154 5.48 -1.48 -8.03
N GLU A 155 5.29 -2.06 -9.22
CA GLU A 155 4.38 -3.20 -9.42
C GLU A 155 5.02 -4.53 -8.99
N LEU A 156 6.36 -4.65 -9.07
CA LEU A 156 7.10 -5.73 -8.41
C LEU A 156 7.06 -5.63 -6.88
N ILE A 157 7.20 -4.43 -6.29
CA ILE A 157 6.90 -4.26 -4.86
C ILE A 157 5.45 -4.66 -4.55
N GLN A 158 4.49 -4.32 -5.42
CA GLN A 158 3.09 -4.71 -5.21
C GLN A 158 2.89 -6.23 -5.30
N THR A 159 3.63 -6.94 -6.14
CA THR A 159 3.64 -8.41 -6.16
C THR A 159 4.17 -8.97 -4.84
N GLY A 160 5.38 -8.57 -4.42
CA GLY A 160 5.97 -9.04 -3.17
C GLY A 160 5.08 -8.75 -1.96
N ALA A 161 4.61 -7.51 -1.84
CA ALA A 161 3.70 -7.10 -0.77
C ALA A 161 2.38 -7.88 -0.75
N LEU A 162 1.79 -8.20 -1.91
CA LEU A 162 0.56 -9.01 -1.96
C LEU A 162 0.81 -10.47 -1.61
N VAL A 163 1.90 -11.07 -2.07
CA VAL A 163 2.23 -12.47 -1.79
C VAL A 163 2.54 -12.66 -0.30
N HIS A 164 3.25 -11.71 0.33
CA HIS A 164 3.47 -11.70 1.77
C HIS A 164 2.18 -11.42 2.57
N ASP A 165 1.37 -10.43 2.17
CA ASP A 165 0.06 -10.11 2.79
C ASP A 165 -0.91 -11.31 2.69
N ASP A 166 -0.89 -12.07 1.59
CA ASP A 166 -1.68 -13.31 1.46
C ASP A 166 -1.29 -14.41 2.44
N VAL A 167 0.00 -14.55 2.78
CA VAL A 167 0.47 -15.51 3.81
C VAL A 167 0.14 -15.00 5.22
N MET A 168 0.27 -13.70 5.46
CA MET A 168 0.02 -13.09 6.78
C MET A 168 -1.47 -13.13 7.17
N ASP A 169 -2.40 -13.08 6.21
CA ASP A 169 -3.85 -13.07 6.42
C ASP A 169 -4.54 -14.48 6.27
N ASP A 170 -3.81 -15.58 6.02
CA ASP A 170 -4.36 -16.90 5.54
C ASP A 170 -5.31 -16.73 4.32
N ALA A 171 -4.97 -15.80 3.44
CA ALA A 171 -5.86 -15.38 2.36
C ALA A 171 -5.75 -16.33 1.16
N ARG A 172 -6.60 -17.35 1.14
CA ARG A 172 -6.61 -18.42 0.12
C ARG A 172 -6.83 -17.97 -1.33
N LEU A 173 -7.38 -16.77 -1.55
CA LEU A 173 -7.73 -16.23 -2.87
C LEU A 173 -7.28 -14.78 -3.06
N ARG A 174 -6.63 -14.51 -4.19
CA ARG A 174 -6.22 -13.17 -4.63
C ARG A 174 -6.63 -12.97 -6.10
N ARG A 175 -7.35 -11.86 -6.38
CA ARG A 175 -7.93 -11.54 -7.70
C ARG A 175 -8.77 -12.69 -8.32
N GLY A 176 -9.51 -13.44 -7.51
CA GLY A 176 -10.32 -14.57 -7.95
C GLY A 176 -9.57 -15.86 -8.31
N ARG A 177 -8.24 -15.91 -8.11
CA ARG A 177 -7.39 -17.10 -8.30
C ARG A 177 -6.82 -17.55 -6.95
N PRO A 178 -6.31 -18.79 -6.81
CA PRO A 178 -5.56 -19.21 -5.63
C PRO A 178 -4.43 -18.22 -5.30
N ALA A 179 -4.21 -17.93 -4.03
CA ALA A 179 -3.00 -17.22 -3.61
C ALA A 179 -1.76 -18.12 -3.81
N LEU A 180 -0.58 -17.51 -3.96
CA LEU A 180 0.64 -18.23 -4.38
C LEU A 180 0.98 -19.41 -3.45
N HIS A 181 0.81 -19.26 -2.13
CA HIS A 181 1.02 -20.34 -1.17
C HIS A 181 0.06 -21.52 -1.37
N VAL A 182 -1.21 -21.27 -1.74
CA VAL A 182 -2.19 -22.32 -2.04
C VAL A 182 -1.86 -23.00 -3.38
N ASP A 183 -1.46 -22.22 -4.36
CA ASP A 183 -1.13 -22.66 -5.73
C ASP A 183 0.10 -23.61 -5.72
N VAL A 184 1.14 -23.27 -4.96
CA VAL A 184 2.31 -24.14 -4.73
C VAL A 184 1.96 -25.35 -3.86
N ALA A 185 1.19 -25.18 -2.77
CA ALA A 185 0.77 -26.31 -1.94
C ALA A 185 -0.10 -27.33 -2.72
N ALA A 186 -0.88 -26.87 -3.71
CA ALA A 186 -1.67 -27.71 -4.58
C ALA A 186 -0.81 -28.50 -5.59
N GLN A 187 0.23 -27.89 -6.18
CA GLN A 187 1.18 -28.57 -7.07
C GLN A 187 1.82 -29.81 -6.42
N TYR A 188 2.09 -29.75 -5.12
CA TYR A 188 2.78 -30.83 -4.38
C TYR A 188 1.84 -31.77 -3.60
N ALA A 189 0.52 -31.60 -3.69
CA ALA A 189 -0.46 -32.25 -2.80
C ALA A 189 -0.40 -33.79 -2.76
N ASP A 190 -0.02 -34.43 -3.87
CA ASP A 190 0.14 -35.90 -3.97
C ASP A 190 1.60 -36.37 -3.83
N SER A 191 2.56 -35.44 -3.74
CA SER A 191 4.01 -35.70 -3.71
C SER A 191 4.67 -35.46 -2.35
N VAL A 192 4.02 -34.74 -1.43
CA VAL A 192 4.50 -34.54 -0.05
C VAL A 192 3.43 -34.96 0.97
N PRO A 193 3.80 -35.30 2.22
CA PRO A 193 2.84 -35.51 3.30
C PRO A 193 1.88 -34.31 3.45
N ARG A 194 0.61 -34.59 3.69
CA ARG A 194 -0.51 -33.62 3.69
C ARG A 194 -0.28 -32.46 4.66
N GLU A 195 0.39 -32.72 5.77
CA GLU A 195 0.77 -31.79 6.82
C GLU A 195 1.98 -30.89 6.47
N LEU A 196 2.75 -31.23 5.44
CA LEU A 196 3.89 -30.43 4.96
C LEU A 196 3.52 -29.52 3.80
N GLY A 197 2.57 -29.92 2.94
CA GLY A 197 2.13 -29.14 1.76
C GLY A 197 1.82 -27.66 2.03
N PRO A 198 0.97 -27.32 3.02
CA PRO A 198 0.66 -25.92 3.35
C PRO A 198 1.91 -25.12 3.76
N ARG A 199 2.74 -25.70 4.64
CA ARG A 199 3.96 -25.06 5.17
C ARG A 199 5.04 -24.87 4.10
N PHE A 200 5.10 -25.77 3.12
CA PHE A 200 5.93 -25.62 1.94
C PHE A 200 5.42 -24.47 1.04
N GLY A 201 4.11 -24.38 0.82
CA GLY A 201 3.49 -23.28 0.10
C GLY A 201 3.72 -21.91 0.77
N GLU A 202 3.57 -21.83 2.10
CA GLU A 202 3.90 -20.64 2.91
C GLU A 202 5.36 -20.22 2.71
N ALA A 203 6.31 -21.15 2.84
CA ALA A 203 7.74 -20.88 2.67
C ALA A 203 8.09 -20.45 1.23
N ALA A 204 7.53 -21.11 0.22
CA ALA A 204 7.70 -20.74 -1.18
C ALA A 204 7.14 -19.35 -1.48
N ALA A 205 6.03 -18.95 -0.85
CA ALA A 205 5.45 -17.62 -1.00
C ALA A 205 6.29 -16.52 -0.30
N ILE A 206 6.89 -16.80 0.85
CA ILE A 206 7.86 -15.87 1.47
C ILE A 206 9.02 -15.60 0.51
N LEU A 207 9.64 -16.66 -0.01
CA LEU A 207 10.76 -16.57 -0.96
C LEU A 207 10.36 -15.93 -2.31
N ALA A 208 9.16 -16.19 -2.82
CA ALA A 208 8.62 -15.55 -4.03
C ALA A 208 8.42 -14.03 -3.82
N GLY A 209 7.96 -13.61 -2.63
CA GLY A 209 7.86 -12.20 -2.28
C GLY A 209 9.22 -11.52 -2.16
N ASP A 210 10.19 -12.18 -1.53
CA ASP A 210 11.57 -11.69 -1.41
C ASP A 210 12.25 -11.54 -2.78
N LEU A 211 12.06 -12.52 -3.67
CA LEU A 211 12.52 -12.48 -5.07
C LEU A 211 11.92 -11.30 -5.83
N SER A 212 10.62 -11.04 -5.63
CA SER A 212 9.92 -9.91 -6.25
C SER A 212 10.42 -8.56 -5.76
N LEU A 213 10.75 -8.44 -4.47
CA LEU A 213 11.38 -7.24 -3.89
C LEU A 213 12.82 -7.04 -4.40
N ALA A 214 13.59 -8.12 -4.56
CA ALA A 214 14.94 -8.05 -5.13
C ALA A 214 14.92 -7.58 -6.60
N TRP A 215 13.99 -8.11 -7.42
CA TRP A 215 13.83 -7.66 -8.81
C TRP A 215 13.34 -6.20 -8.91
N ALA A 216 12.54 -5.72 -7.94
CA ALA A 216 12.17 -4.31 -7.88
C ALA A 216 13.38 -3.39 -7.63
N ASP A 217 14.28 -3.76 -6.71
CA ASP A 217 15.51 -3.01 -6.43
C ASP A 217 16.48 -3.05 -7.63
N ASP A 218 16.65 -4.20 -8.29
CA ASP A 218 17.44 -4.34 -9.51
C ASP A 218 16.91 -3.47 -10.66
N LEU A 219 15.58 -3.44 -10.84
CA LEU A 219 14.94 -2.62 -11.88
C LEU A 219 15.09 -1.12 -11.58
N LEU A 220 15.05 -0.70 -10.30
CA LEU A 220 15.43 0.66 -9.92
C LEU A 220 16.92 0.93 -10.16
N ALA A 221 17.81 -0.01 -9.84
CA ALA A 221 19.25 0.14 -10.04
C ALA A 221 19.63 0.31 -11.52
N SER A 222 18.82 -0.25 -12.44
CA SER A 222 18.97 -0.02 -13.89
C SER A 222 18.67 1.42 -14.33
N VAL A 223 18.01 2.24 -13.49
CA VAL A 223 17.76 3.68 -13.72
C VAL A 223 19.02 4.48 -13.37
N GLY A 224 20.11 4.24 -14.11
CA GLY A 224 21.50 4.43 -13.65
C GLY A 224 21.81 5.75 -12.92
N THR A 225 21.53 6.92 -13.53
CA THR A 225 21.80 8.23 -12.91
C THR A 225 20.57 8.84 -12.23
N ALA A 226 19.74 8.02 -11.57
CA ALA A 226 18.62 8.49 -10.77
C ALA A 226 19.06 9.55 -9.72
N PRO A 227 18.29 10.63 -9.52
CA PRO A 227 18.53 11.61 -8.46
C PRO A 227 18.63 10.97 -7.07
N VAL A 228 19.43 11.54 -6.17
CA VAL A 228 19.59 11.04 -4.79
C VAL A 228 18.23 10.90 -4.09
N ALA A 229 17.38 11.92 -4.23
CA ALA A 229 16.02 11.95 -3.71
C ALA A 229 15.14 10.75 -4.16
N VAL A 230 15.34 10.19 -5.36
CA VAL A 230 14.59 9.02 -5.83
C VAL A 230 14.96 7.78 -5.01
N ARG A 231 16.25 7.59 -4.67
CA ARG A 231 16.70 6.50 -3.80
C ARG A 231 16.24 6.69 -2.35
N ASP A 232 16.27 7.92 -1.85
CA ASP A 232 15.82 8.25 -0.49
C ASP A 232 14.30 8.02 -0.34
N LEU A 233 13.50 8.47 -1.32
CA LEU A 233 12.06 8.23 -1.39
C LEU A 233 11.73 6.74 -1.49
N TRP A 234 12.47 5.98 -2.29
CA TRP A 234 12.31 4.53 -2.44
C TRP A 234 12.64 3.77 -1.15
N SER A 235 13.72 4.15 -0.48
CA SER A 235 14.11 3.60 0.83
C SER A 235 13.05 3.88 1.89
N ALA A 236 12.63 5.15 2.03
CA ALA A 236 11.59 5.57 2.96
C ALA A 236 10.26 4.84 2.72
N MET A 237 9.81 4.77 1.46
CA MET A 237 8.57 4.10 1.06
C MET A 237 8.53 2.63 1.50
N ARG A 238 9.63 1.88 1.33
CA ARG A 238 9.69 0.46 1.72
C ARG A 238 9.63 0.28 3.23
N THR A 239 10.41 1.07 3.98
CA THR A 239 10.36 1.08 5.45
C THR A 239 8.98 1.48 5.97
N GLU A 240 8.34 2.47 5.35
CA GLU A 240 6.99 2.92 5.71
C GLU A 240 5.92 1.84 5.43
N MET A 241 5.98 1.17 4.28
CA MET A 241 5.08 0.06 3.94
C MET A 241 5.18 -1.07 4.96
N VAL A 242 6.41 -1.52 5.30
CA VAL A 242 6.67 -2.57 6.29
C VAL A 242 6.21 -2.15 7.70
N ALA A 243 6.49 -0.91 8.12
CA ALA A 243 6.00 -0.38 9.39
C ALA A 243 4.47 -0.28 9.44
N GLY A 244 3.83 -0.02 8.29
CA GLY A 244 2.37 -0.06 8.14
C GLY A 244 1.80 -1.46 8.33
N GLN A 245 2.36 -2.46 7.64
CA GLN A 245 1.97 -3.88 7.78
C GLN A 245 2.15 -4.37 9.23
N TYR A 246 3.28 -4.03 9.86
CA TYR A 246 3.53 -4.42 11.24
C TYR A 246 2.53 -3.77 12.23
N LEU A 247 2.12 -2.52 12.01
CA LEU A 247 1.11 -1.88 12.86
C LEU A 247 -0.30 -2.47 12.70
N ASP A 248 -0.63 -2.97 11.51
CA ASP A 248 -1.86 -3.72 11.23
C ASP A 248 -1.86 -5.05 12.02
N LEU A 249 -0.83 -5.88 11.82
CA LEU A 249 -0.65 -7.17 12.51
C LEU A 249 -0.55 -7.02 14.04
N HIS A 250 0.19 -6.04 14.55
CA HIS A 250 0.22 -5.73 15.98
C HIS A 250 -1.19 -5.31 16.46
N GLY A 251 -1.91 -4.51 15.69
CA GLY A 251 -3.27 -4.06 16.06
C GLY A 251 -4.30 -5.20 16.08
N GLN A 252 -4.14 -6.20 15.22
CA GLN A 252 -4.86 -7.48 15.28
C GLN A 252 -4.49 -8.24 16.57
N ALA A 253 -3.20 -8.59 16.75
CA ALA A 253 -2.71 -9.40 17.85
C ALA A 253 -3.00 -8.83 19.24
N THR A 254 -2.92 -7.50 19.41
CA THR A 254 -3.26 -6.84 20.68
C THR A 254 -4.72 -6.39 20.77
N SER A 255 -5.58 -6.77 19.81
CA SER A 255 -6.98 -6.32 19.71
C SER A 255 -7.16 -4.80 19.86
N SER A 256 -6.21 -4.01 19.35
CA SER A 256 -6.21 -2.57 19.54
C SER A 256 -7.26 -1.91 18.66
N ARG A 257 -8.02 -0.96 19.24
CA ARG A 257 -9.11 -0.22 18.56
C ARG A 257 -8.92 1.29 18.62
N SER A 258 -7.66 1.73 18.72
CA SER A 258 -7.30 3.15 18.72
C SER A 258 -7.46 3.76 17.32
N LEU A 259 -8.35 4.73 17.19
CA LEU A 259 -8.57 5.55 15.98
C LEU A 259 -7.27 6.15 15.42
N ALA A 260 -6.35 6.57 16.29
CA ALA A 260 -5.07 7.14 15.90
C ALA A 260 -4.12 6.08 15.34
N ARG A 261 -4.07 4.87 15.94
CA ARG A 261 -3.29 3.75 15.40
C ARG A 261 -3.84 3.24 14.08
N ALA A 262 -5.17 3.14 13.95
CA ALA A 262 -5.84 2.77 12.70
C ALA A 262 -5.48 3.72 11.55
N ILE A 263 -5.62 5.03 11.74
CA ILE A 263 -5.23 6.05 10.74
C ILE A 263 -3.71 6.02 10.48
N ARG A 264 -2.87 5.74 11.48
CA ARG A 264 -1.40 5.63 11.28
C ARG A 264 -1.03 4.41 10.43
N ALA A 265 -1.63 3.25 10.69
CA ALA A 265 -1.43 2.03 9.89
C ALA A 265 -1.92 2.23 8.45
N ALA A 266 -3.15 2.72 8.26
CA ALA A 266 -3.72 3.06 6.95
C ALA A 266 -2.87 4.09 6.19
N CYS A 267 -2.34 5.10 6.89
CA CYS A 267 -1.43 6.07 6.29
C CYS A 267 -0.16 5.40 5.78
N LEU A 268 0.52 4.61 6.62
CA LEU A 268 1.80 3.97 6.27
C LEU A 268 1.66 2.86 5.23
N LYS A 269 0.81 1.84 5.48
CA LYS A 269 0.59 0.66 4.63
C LYS A 269 0.06 1.04 3.26
N SER A 270 -0.83 2.03 3.19
CA SER A 270 -1.64 2.29 1.99
C SER A 270 -1.46 3.71 1.45
N ALA A 271 -1.62 4.77 2.26
CA ALA A 271 -1.60 6.14 1.73
C ALA A 271 -0.23 6.58 1.20
N LEU A 272 0.84 6.30 1.96
CA LEU A 272 2.20 6.64 1.56
C LEU A 272 2.62 5.80 0.35
N TYR A 273 2.54 4.48 0.49
CA TYR A 273 2.96 3.53 -0.54
C TYR A 273 2.15 3.59 -1.84
N SER A 274 0.83 3.80 -1.78
CA SER A 274 -0.03 3.67 -2.97
C SER A 274 -0.28 4.96 -3.73
N VAL A 275 -0.03 6.13 -3.13
CA VAL A 275 -0.32 7.43 -3.74
C VAL A 275 0.82 8.43 -3.52
N GLU A 276 1.17 8.76 -2.27
CA GLU A 276 2.13 9.84 -2.00
C GLU A 276 3.53 9.56 -2.54
N ARG A 277 4.11 8.39 -2.24
CA ARG A 277 5.46 8.02 -2.67
C ARG A 277 5.55 7.85 -4.19
N PRO A 278 4.57 7.22 -4.89
CA PRO A 278 4.49 7.27 -6.35
C PRO A 278 4.47 8.70 -6.93
N LEU A 279 3.67 9.62 -6.39
CA LEU A 279 3.68 11.03 -6.83
C LEU A 279 5.03 11.70 -6.57
N ALA A 280 5.62 11.50 -5.39
CA ALA A 280 6.91 12.05 -5.02
C ALA A 280 8.05 11.54 -5.91
N LEU A 281 8.04 10.24 -6.26
CA LEU A 281 9.01 9.64 -7.17
C LEU A 281 8.92 10.25 -8.58
N GLY A 282 7.71 10.46 -9.11
CA GLY A 282 7.51 11.14 -10.38
C GLY A 282 7.96 12.60 -10.37
N ALA A 283 7.63 13.34 -9.30
CA ALA A 283 8.07 14.72 -9.12
C ALA A 283 9.60 14.83 -9.00
N ALA A 284 10.25 13.93 -8.24
CA ALA A 284 11.70 13.90 -8.07
C ALA A 284 12.45 13.52 -9.36
N LEU A 285 11.88 12.64 -10.20
CA LEU A 285 12.42 12.34 -11.53
C LEU A 285 12.36 13.54 -12.47
N ALA A 286 11.30 14.36 -12.40
CA ALA A 286 11.16 15.60 -13.17
C ALA A 286 11.99 16.78 -12.61
N GLY A 287 12.73 16.60 -11.51
CA GLY A 287 13.48 17.68 -10.87
C GLY A 287 12.60 18.77 -10.25
N ALA A 288 11.38 18.42 -9.81
CA ALA A 288 10.40 19.36 -9.29
C ALA A 288 10.92 20.14 -8.06
N ASP A 289 10.53 21.41 -7.97
CA ASP A 289 10.80 22.26 -6.81
C ASP A 289 10.10 21.77 -5.52
N ALA A 290 10.51 22.35 -4.39
CA ALA A 290 9.97 22.00 -3.07
C ALA A 290 8.45 22.24 -2.98
N ALA A 291 7.93 23.34 -3.52
CA ALA A 291 6.51 23.68 -3.43
C ALA A 291 5.64 22.67 -4.19
N ARG A 292 6.02 22.31 -5.43
CA ARG A 292 5.37 21.25 -6.21
C ARG A 292 5.46 19.89 -5.51
N SER A 293 6.64 19.57 -4.96
CA SER A 293 6.87 18.31 -4.27
C SER A 293 6.03 18.17 -2.99
N GLU A 294 5.97 19.21 -2.16
CA GLU A 294 5.14 19.27 -0.96
C GLU A 294 3.65 19.22 -1.28
N ALA A 295 3.21 19.97 -2.30
CA ALA A 295 1.82 19.99 -2.75
C ALA A 295 1.35 18.62 -3.28
N LEU A 296 2.15 17.96 -4.13
CA LEU A 296 1.87 16.62 -4.61
C LEU A 296 1.91 15.58 -3.47
N CYS A 297 2.85 15.70 -2.54
CA CYS A 297 2.89 14.82 -1.37
C CYS A 297 1.66 14.99 -0.48
N ALA A 298 1.27 16.23 -0.18
CA ALA A 298 0.09 16.54 0.61
C ALA A 298 -1.20 16.06 -0.08
N ALA A 299 -1.33 16.28 -1.39
CA ALA A 299 -2.43 15.75 -2.19
C ALA A 299 -2.53 14.22 -2.09
N GLY A 300 -1.40 13.55 -2.31
CA GLY A 300 -1.28 12.09 -2.24
C GLY A 300 -1.62 11.53 -0.86
N ARG A 301 -1.15 12.17 0.23
CA ARG A 301 -1.45 11.73 1.60
C ARG A 301 -2.94 11.72 1.90
N ARG A 302 -3.67 12.78 1.51
CA ARG A 302 -5.11 12.88 1.79
C ARG A 302 -5.89 11.85 0.98
N VAL A 303 -5.62 11.76 -0.33
CA VAL A 303 -6.31 10.83 -1.23
C VAL A 303 -5.97 9.37 -0.90
N GLY A 304 -4.74 9.08 -0.51
CA GLY A 304 -4.33 7.73 -0.09
C GLY A 304 -4.99 7.26 1.21
N ILE A 305 -5.21 8.15 2.18
CA ILE A 305 -6.02 7.81 3.38
C ILE A 305 -7.49 7.62 2.98
N ALA A 306 -8.01 8.45 2.06
CA ALA A 306 -9.37 8.33 1.55
C ALA A 306 -9.60 7.01 0.78
N PHE A 307 -8.59 6.55 0.03
CA PHE A 307 -8.56 5.25 -0.64
C PHE A 307 -8.62 4.10 0.36
N GLN A 308 -7.74 4.05 1.38
CA GLN A 308 -7.80 2.97 2.37
C GLN A 308 -9.14 2.95 3.12
N LEU A 309 -9.67 4.11 3.52
CA LEU A 309 -10.99 4.20 4.14
C LEU A 309 -12.14 3.76 3.22
N ARG A 310 -11.97 3.84 1.90
CA ARG A 310 -12.92 3.32 0.90
C ARG A 310 -12.81 1.80 0.78
N ASP A 311 -11.60 1.24 0.85
CA ASP A 311 -11.36 -0.20 0.85
C ASP A 311 -11.85 -0.85 2.16
N ASP A 312 -11.61 -0.24 3.34
CA ASP A 312 -12.18 -0.63 4.65
C ASP A 312 -13.73 -0.74 4.58
N LEU A 313 -14.38 0.18 3.86
CA LEU A 313 -15.83 0.15 3.62
C LEU A 313 -16.24 -0.91 2.59
N ALA A 314 -15.40 -1.16 1.57
CA ALA A 314 -15.68 -2.09 0.49
C ALA A 314 -15.54 -3.57 0.92
N ASP A 315 -14.65 -3.89 1.86
CA ASP A 315 -14.62 -5.22 2.49
C ASP A 315 -15.96 -5.53 3.17
N VAL A 316 -16.49 -4.61 3.98
CA VAL A 316 -17.68 -4.89 4.80
C VAL A 316 -19.00 -4.72 4.02
N PHE A 317 -19.11 -3.69 3.17
CA PHE A 317 -20.35 -3.30 2.49
C PHE A 317 -20.32 -3.46 0.95
N GLY A 318 -19.27 -4.04 0.38
CA GLY A 318 -19.15 -4.27 -1.07
C GLY A 318 -20.06 -5.36 -1.62
N ASP A 319 -20.08 -5.48 -2.96
CA ASP A 319 -20.65 -6.63 -3.67
C ASP A 319 -19.49 -7.60 -3.99
N PRO A 320 -19.51 -8.87 -3.51
CA PRO A 320 -18.48 -9.87 -3.80
C PRO A 320 -18.17 -10.03 -5.30
N ARG A 321 -19.18 -9.85 -6.16
CA ARG A 321 -19.05 -9.95 -7.63
C ARG A 321 -18.24 -8.79 -8.24
N ARG A 322 -18.08 -7.69 -7.49
CA ARG A 322 -17.33 -6.49 -7.88
C ARG A 322 -15.96 -6.39 -7.17
N THR A 323 -15.82 -6.94 -5.96
CA THR A 323 -14.56 -6.97 -5.22
C THR A 323 -13.66 -8.15 -5.60
N GLY A 324 -14.22 -9.26 -6.09
CA GLY A 324 -13.47 -10.49 -6.39
C GLY A 324 -12.94 -11.21 -5.15
N LYS A 325 -13.52 -10.93 -3.97
CA LYS A 325 -13.24 -11.55 -2.67
C LYS A 325 -14.55 -11.70 -1.87
N PRO A 326 -14.65 -12.66 -0.93
CA PRO A 326 -15.67 -12.63 0.12
C PRO A 326 -15.63 -11.31 0.89
N VAL A 327 -16.80 -10.86 1.35
CA VAL A 327 -16.97 -9.63 2.14
C VAL A 327 -16.85 -9.90 3.64
N GLY A 328 -16.34 -8.94 4.40
CA GLY A 328 -16.06 -9.07 5.83
C GLY A 328 -14.79 -9.85 6.14
N GLY A 329 -13.80 -9.86 5.24
CA GLY A 329 -12.49 -10.46 5.49
C GLY A 329 -11.76 -9.79 6.65
N ASP A 330 -11.81 -8.45 6.73
CA ASP A 330 -11.16 -7.69 7.79
C ASP A 330 -11.87 -7.88 9.15
N ILE A 331 -13.18 -8.15 9.14
CA ILE A 331 -13.93 -8.52 10.35
C ILE A 331 -13.50 -9.91 10.86
N ARG A 332 -13.36 -10.89 9.95
CA ARG A 332 -12.93 -12.26 10.26
C ARG A 332 -11.49 -12.31 10.76
N ALA A 333 -10.58 -11.57 10.14
CA ALA A 333 -9.20 -11.37 10.62
C ALA A 333 -9.11 -10.43 11.86
N GLY A 334 -10.19 -9.75 12.24
CA GLY A 334 -10.24 -8.88 13.42
C GLY A 334 -9.39 -7.61 13.30
N LYS A 335 -9.20 -7.10 12.07
CA LYS A 335 -8.30 -5.99 11.77
C LYS A 335 -8.71 -4.69 12.49
N PRO A 336 -7.72 -3.86 12.89
CA PRO A 336 -7.95 -2.62 13.63
C PRO A 336 -8.41 -1.47 12.71
N THR A 337 -9.37 -1.72 11.80
CA THR A 337 -9.81 -0.74 10.80
C THR A 337 -10.40 0.51 11.45
N TYR A 338 -10.28 1.66 10.78
CA TYR A 338 -10.78 2.92 11.34
C TYR A 338 -12.30 2.90 11.51
N LEU A 339 -13.00 2.20 10.60
CA LEU A 339 -14.43 1.94 10.65
C LEU A 339 -14.88 1.22 11.93
N VAL A 340 -14.20 0.10 12.27
CA VAL A 340 -14.51 -0.69 13.48
C VAL A 340 -14.14 0.06 14.75
N ALA A 341 -12.97 0.71 14.77
CA ALA A 341 -12.53 1.55 15.88
C ALA A 341 -13.52 2.70 16.19
N LEU A 342 -14.11 3.29 15.14
CA LEU A 342 -15.09 4.37 15.27
C LEU A 342 -16.45 3.88 15.77
N ALA A 343 -16.90 2.72 15.31
CA ALA A 343 -18.15 2.13 15.80
C ALA A 343 -18.05 1.75 17.28
N GLN A 344 -16.94 1.14 17.70
CA GLN A 344 -16.72 0.83 19.13
C GLN A 344 -16.70 2.11 19.98
N ALA A 345 -15.88 3.10 19.63
CA ALA A 345 -15.76 4.33 20.42
C ALA A 345 -17.09 5.11 20.50
N ARG A 346 -17.96 5.00 19.48
CA ARG A 346 -19.29 5.61 19.50
C ARG A 346 -20.31 4.79 20.30
N ALA A 347 -20.29 3.46 20.20
CA ALA A 347 -21.12 2.59 21.04
C ALA A 347 -20.74 2.70 22.54
N GLU A 348 -19.46 2.87 22.86
CA GLU A 348 -18.99 3.23 24.21
C GLU A 348 -19.58 4.57 24.66
N ALA A 349 -19.48 5.62 23.85
CA ALA A 349 -19.98 6.95 24.16
C ALA A 349 -21.52 7.03 24.30
N THR A 350 -22.29 6.21 23.58
CA THR A 350 -23.76 6.14 23.71
C THR A 350 -24.25 5.07 24.69
N GLY A 351 -23.35 4.31 25.33
CA GLY A 351 -23.72 3.22 26.24
C GLY A 351 -24.39 2.02 25.57
N ASP A 352 -24.20 1.82 24.26
CA ASP A 352 -24.78 0.71 23.50
C ASP A 352 -24.08 -0.61 23.83
N ARG A 353 -24.60 -1.28 24.87
CA ARG A 353 -24.15 -2.61 25.29
C ARG A 353 -24.41 -3.68 24.23
N HIS A 354 -25.39 -3.50 23.33
CA HIS A 354 -25.67 -4.48 22.29
C HIS A 354 -24.60 -4.44 21.20
N GLY A 355 -24.34 -3.26 20.63
CA GLY A 355 -23.29 -3.06 19.62
C GLY A 355 -21.90 -3.46 20.13
N LEU A 356 -21.57 -3.15 21.38
CA LEU A 356 -20.32 -3.61 22.00
C LEU A 356 -20.27 -5.13 22.16
N ALA A 357 -21.39 -5.79 22.47
CA ALA A 357 -21.48 -7.25 22.52
C ALA A 357 -21.47 -7.91 21.13
N VAL A 358 -21.86 -7.22 20.07
CA VAL A 358 -21.73 -7.66 18.67
C VAL A 358 -20.26 -7.59 18.25
N LEU A 359 -19.64 -6.41 18.35
CA LEU A 359 -18.25 -6.20 17.96
C LEU A 359 -17.29 -7.15 18.70
N ARG A 360 -17.50 -7.34 20.01
CA ARG A 360 -16.70 -8.26 20.83
C ARG A 360 -16.87 -9.75 20.47
N ARG A 361 -18.04 -10.19 19.99
CA ARG A 361 -18.24 -11.59 19.61
C ARG A 361 -17.73 -11.91 18.21
N SER A 362 -17.88 -10.97 17.28
CA SER A 362 -17.67 -11.20 15.83
C SER A 362 -16.26 -10.87 15.30
N LEU A 363 -15.54 -9.91 15.91
CA LEU A 363 -14.19 -9.55 15.43
C LEU A 363 -13.18 -10.66 15.74
N GLY A 364 -12.36 -11.03 14.74
CA GLY A 364 -11.32 -12.07 14.90
C GLY A 364 -11.88 -13.50 14.87
N ARG A 365 -13.06 -13.69 14.26
CA ARG A 365 -13.68 -15.02 14.05
C ARG A 365 -13.52 -15.43 12.60
N ALA A 366 -12.58 -16.33 12.31
CA ALA A 366 -12.41 -16.91 10.99
C ALA A 366 -13.69 -17.63 10.50
N ASP A 367 -14.46 -18.19 11.43
CA ASP A 367 -15.71 -18.92 11.24
C ASP A 367 -16.97 -18.02 11.20
N LEU A 368 -16.84 -16.70 11.13
CA LEU A 368 -17.98 -15.78 11.16
C LEU A 368 -18.96 -16.05 10.01
N SER A 369 -20.19 -16.46 10.34
CA SER A 369 -21.28 -16.62 9.37
C SER A 369 -21.83 -15.27 8.90
N ASP A 370 -22.42 -15.25 7.71
CA ASP A 370 -22.85 -13.99 7.10
C ASP A 370 -23.97 -13.29 7.89
N ASN A 371 -24.87 -14.04 8.54
CA ASN A 371 -25.84 -13.48 9.51
C ASN A 371 -25.16 -12.71 10.67
N ARG A 372 -23.97 -13.13 11.11
CA ARG A 372 -23.19 -12.43 12.16
C ARG A 372 -22.36 -11.28 11.60
N LEU A 373 -22.05 -11.29 10.30
CA LEU A 373 -21.52 -10.14 9.58
C LEU A 373 -22.61 -9.08 9.34
N GLU A 374 -23.87 -9.49 9.15
CA GLU A 374 -25.03 -8.60 9.08
C GLU A 374 -25.30 -7.90 10.42
N GLU A 375 -25.25 -8.61 11.56
CA GLU A 375 -25.25 -7.97 12.89
C GLU A 375 -24.14 -6.91 13.04
N VAL A 376 -22.94 -7.17 12.51
CA VAL A 376 -21.83 -6.19 12.52
C VAL A 376 -22.14 -4.99 11.61
N ARG A 377 -22.68 -5.22 10.40
CA ARG A 377 -23.09 -4.15 9.47
C ARG A 377 -24.13 -3.23 10.12
N ASP A 378 -25.13 -3.80 10.79
CA ASP A 378 -26.15 -3.04 11.49
C ASP A 378 -25.55 -2.15 12.58
N VAL A 379 -24.59 -2.65 13.36
CA VAL A 379 -23.89 -1.84 14.37
C VAL A 379 -23.02 -0.74 13.74
N LEU A 380 -22.33 -1.02 12.64
CA LEU A 380 -21.56 0.00 11.90
C LEU A 380 -22.46 1.10 11.30
N VAL A 381 -23.74 0.81 11.05
CA VAL A 381 -24.76 1.75 10.56
C VAL A 381 -25.45 2.50 11.71
N THR A 382 -25.94 1.81 12.73
CA THR A 382 -26.69 2.42 13.85
C THR A 382 -25.82 3.29 14.76
N THR A 383 -24.54 2.94 14.93
CA THR A 383 -23.57 3.85 15.56
C THR A 383 -23.29 5.09 14.70
N GLY A 384 -23.63 5.08 13.41
CA GLY A 384 -23.31 6.12 12.43
C GLY A 384 -21.85 6.09 11.95
N ALA A 385 -21.07 5.08 12.32
CA ALA A 385 -19.65 4.98 11.96
C ALA A 385 -19.44 5.00 10.43
N ARG A 386 -20.25 4.22 9.69
CA ARG A 386 -20.23 4.20 8.22
C ARG A 386 -20.32 5.61 7.61
N THR A 387 -21.36 6.37 7.95
CA THR A 387 -21.62 7.71 7.40
C THR A 387 -20.51 8.70 7.75
N ILE A 388 -19.92 8.58 8.95
CA ILE A 388 -18.79 9.44 9.36
C ILE A 388 -17.51 9.08 8.59
N VAL A 389 -17.28 7.81 8.22
CA VAL A 389 -16.18 7.40 7.33
C VAL A 389 -16.42 7.89 5.91
N GLU A 390 -17.63 7.74 5.36
CA GLU A 390 -18.01 8.26 4.03
C GLU A 390 -17.77 9.78 3.95
N ALA A 391 -18.26 10.56 4.92
CA ALA A 391 -18.02 12.01 5.01
C ALA A 391 -16.56 12.37 5.39
N ARG A 392 -15.73 11.43 5.84
CA ARG A 392 -14.27 11.63 6.03
C ARG A 392 -13.52 11.44 4.72
N ILE A 393 -13.89 10.47 3.90
CA ILE A 393 -13.34 10.23 2.56
C ILE A 393 -13.53 11.48 1.69
N GLU A 394 -14.75 12.02 1.62
CA GLU A 394 -15.07 13.22 0.83
C GLU A 394 -14.23 14.44 1.23
N ARG A 395 -14.12 14.71 2.55
CA ARG A 395 -13.30 15.82 3.06
C ARG A 395 -11.82 15.64 2.76
N LEU A 396 -11.30 14.41 2.83
CA LEU A 396 -9.92 14.09 2.47
C LEU A 396 -9.67 14.27 0.96
N VAL A 397 -10.56 13.80 0.09
CA VAL A 397 -10.46 14.02 -1.36
C VAL A 397 -10.48 15.52 -1.68
N ALA A 398 -11.41 16.28 -1.10
CA ALA A 398 -11.51 17.72 -1.30
C ALA A 398 -10.27 18.48 -0.78
N GLN A 399 -9.66 18.04 0.33
CA GLN A 399 -8.36 18.56 0.79
C GLN A 399 -7.25 18.22 -0.20
N GLY A 400 -7.22 16.99 -0.72
CA GLY A 400 -6.24 16.55 -1.70
C GLY A 400 -6.27 17.36 -2.99
N MET A 401 -7.46 17.66 -3.51
CA MET A 401 -7.59 18.49 -4.71
C MET A 401 -7.09 19.92 -4.48
N ARG A 402 -7.38 20.52 -3.31
CA ARG A 402 -6.85 21.87 -2.98
C ARG A 402 -5.32 21.93 -2.90
N HIS A 403 -4.66 20.84 -2.51
CA HIS A 403 -3.20 20.74 -2.57
C HIS A 403 -2.70 20.57 -4.01
N LEU A 404 -3.37 19.79 -4.86
CA LEU A 404 -3.04 19.69 -6.29
C LEU A 404 -3.22 21.03 -7.03
N ASP A 405 -4.19 21.84 -6.59
CA ASP A 405 -4.56 23.11 -7.21
C ASP A 405 -3.76 24.31 -6.68
N SER A 406 -2.99 24.17 -5.59
CA SER A 406 -2.20 25.27 -4.99
C SER A 406 -0.84 25.52 -5.65
N VAL A 407 -0.49 24.81 -6.73
CA VAL A 407 0.80 24.92 -7.44
C VAL A 407 0.64 24.91 -8.97
N PRO A 408 1.53 25.58 -9.72
CA PRO A 408 1.53 25.53 -11.17
C PRO A 408 2.07 24.18 -11.68
N LEU A 409 1.22 23.42 -12.36
CA LEU A 409 1.52 22.12 -12.97
C LEU A 409 0.98 22.11 -14.40
N GLU A 410 1.60 21.29 -15.27
CA GLU A 410 1.22 21.19 -16.69
C GLU A 410 -0.28 20.90 -16.85
N PRO A 411 -1.06 21.70 -17.61
CA PRO A 411 -2.52 21.71 -17.51
C PRO A 411 -3.18 20.35 -17.77
N ASP A 412 -2.73 19.62 -18.79
CA ASP A 412 -3.27 18.31 -19.15
C ASP A 412 -2.88 17.23 -18.15
N ALA A 413 -1.62 17.17 -17.73
CA ALA A 413 -1.17 16.21 -16.74
C ALA A 413 -1.79 16.47 -15.36
N ARG A 414 -2.01 17.74 -14.96
CA ARG A 414 -2.80 18.11 -13.77
C ARG A 414 -4.25 17.63 -13.86
N ARG A 415 -4.88 17.73 -15.03
CA ARG A 415 -6.23 17.16 -15.26
C ARG A 415 -6.21 15.64 -15.08
N ARG A 416 -5.25 14.94 -15.68
CA ARG A 416 -5.09 13.48 -15.56
C ARG A 416 -4.77 13.02 -14.13
N LEU A 417 -3.96 13.77 -13.38
CA LEU A 417 -3.78 13.55 -11.94
C LEU A 417 -5.09 13.69 -11.17
N ARG A 418 -5.88 14.75 -11.44
CA ARG A 418 -7.18 14.96 -10.78
C ARG A 418 -8.16 13.81 -11.06
N GLU A 419 -8.26 13.38 -12.33
CA GLU A 419 -9.03 12.20 -12.74
C GLU A 419 -8.59 10.93 -11.99
N LEU A 420 -7.28 10.65 -11.95
CA LEU A 420 -6.71 9.46 -11.31
C LEU A 420 -6.88 9.45 -9.79
N LEU A 421 -6.69 10.60 -9.12
CA LEU A 421 -6.88 10.73 -7.68
C LEU A 421 -8.35 10.53 -7.28
N HIS A 422 -9.30 11.13 -8.02
CA HIS A 422 -10.73 10.91 -7.78
C HIS A 422 -11.13 9.45 -7.96
N ALA A 423 -10.70 8.83 -9.06
CA ALA A 423 -10.98 7.42 -9.36
C ALA A 423 -10.38 6.47 -8.31
N THR A 424 -9.20 6.81 -7.76
CA THR A 424 -8.53 6.02 -6.71
C THR A 424 -9.30 6.08 -5.37
N ALA A 425 -9.88 7.22 -5.01
CA ALA A 425 -10.74 7.33 -3.81
C ALA A 425 -12.18 6.78 -3.99
N GLY A 426 -12.49 6.21 -5.16
CA GLY A 426 -13.85 5.78 -5.51
C GLY A 426 -14.84 6.94 -5.57
N THR A 427 -14.40 8.12 -6.03
CA THR A 427 -15.24 9.31 -6.21
C THR A 427 -15.32 9.67 -7.70
N ALA A 428 -16.45 10.22 -8.14
CA ALA A 428 -16.53 10.81 -9.47
C ALA A 428 -15.69 12.08 -9.53
N SER A 429 -14.93 12.28 -10.60
CA SER A 429 -14.30 13.57 -10.89
C SER A 429 -15.40 14.56 -11.26
N GLY A 430 -15.72 15.49 -10.36
CA GLY A 430 -16.77 16.48 -10.56
C GLY A 430 -16.46 17.43 -11.71
N GLY A 431 -16.94 17.12 -12.91
CA GLY A 431 -17.00 18.06 -14.01
C GLY A 431 -17.90 19.24 -13.64
N THR A 432 -17.45 20.47 -13.87
CA THR A 432 -18.25 21.67 -13.67
C THR A 432 -19.52 21.60 -14.51
N ALA A 433 -20.69 21.63 -13.87
CA ALA A 433 -21.97 21.56 -14.55
C ALA A 433 -22.28 22.86 -15.32
N SER A 434 -21.78 22.96 -16.55
CA SER A 434 -22.24 23.94 -17.52
C SER A 434 -23.65 23.58 -17.98
N GLY A 435 -24.60 24.51 -17.82
CA GLY A 435 -25.99 24.30 -18.24
C GLY A 435 -26.10 24.09 -19.75
N GLY A 436 -26.66 22.95 -20.17
CA GLY A 436 -26.95 22.63 -21.57
C GLY A 436 -28.45 22.36 -21.74
N THR A 437 -29.14 23.26 -22.43
CA THR A 437 -30.60 23.23 -22.67
C THR A 437 -31.08 21.92 -23.28
N ALA A 438 -32.17 21.36 -22.75
CA ALA A 438 -32.90 20.28 -23.42
C ALA A 438 -33.57 20.78 -24.70
N SER A 439 -33.29 20.12 -25.83
CA SER A 439 -34.07 20.20 -27.07
C SER A 439 -34.56 18.81 -27.45
N GLY A 440 -35.87 18.67 -27.64
CA GLY A 440 -36.48 17.37 -27.95
C GLY A 440 -36.36 17.00 -29.43
N GLY A 441 -36.11 15.73 -29.70
CA GLY A 441 -36.21 15.11 -31.02
C GLY A 441 -36.60 13.65 -30.85
N GLY A 442 -37.86 13.31 -31.19
CA GLY A 442 -38.43 12.00 -30.89
C GLY A 442 -38.78 11.20 -32.14
N THR A 443 -38.76 9.87 -32.01
CA THR A 443 -39.34 8.92 -32.96
C THR A 443 -40.14 7.87 -32.18
N ALA A 444 -41.40 7.67 -32.54
CA ALA A 444 -42.31 6.73 -31.89
C ALA A 444 -42.12 5.28 -32.42
N PRO A 445 -42.82 4.31 -31.82
CA PRO A 445 -43.88 3.70 -32.64
C PRO A 445 -45.27 3.61 -31.99
N THR A 446 -46.25 3.45 -32.87
CA THR A 446 -47.70 3.19 -32.72
C THR A 446 -48.06 1.86 -32.04
N ALA A 447 -49.27 1.61 -31.49
CA ALA A 447 -50.39 2.49 -31.08
C ALA A 447 -51.52 1.74 -30.34
N ALA A 448 -52.28 2.47 -29.49
CA ALA A 448 -53.71 2.30 -29.18
C ALA A 448 -54.19 1.06 -28.34
N PRO A 449 -55.47 0.99 -27.88
CA PRO A 449 -55.99 1.86 -26.80
C PRO A 449 -56.95 1.17 -25.78
N SER A 450 -57.22 1.79 -24.61
CA SER A 450 -58.54 1.73 -23.93
C SER A 450 -58.71 2.66 -22.69
N SER A 451 -59.94 3.18 -22.52
CA SER A 451 -60.63 3.66 -21.29
C SER A 451 -59.93 4.56 -20.22
N VAL A 452 -60.43 5.80 -20.14
CA VAL A 452 -60.54 6.68 -18.93
C VAL A 452 -61.91 6.39 -18.21
N PRO A 453 -62.37 7.02 -17.09
CA PRO A 453 -62.00 8.34 -16.50
C PRO A 453 -61.93 8.47 -14.95
N SER A 454 -61.69 9.71 -14.49
CA SER A 454 -62.14 10.32 -13.21
C SER A 454 -61.42 9.94 -11.90
N ALA A 455 -61.25 10.83 -10.89
CA ALA A 455 -61.59 12.26 -10.74
C ALA A 455 -60.69 12.96 -9.67
N SER A 456 -60.83 14.30 -9.55
CA SER A 456 -60.75 15.17 -8.33
C SER A 456 -59.70 14.95 -7.21
N SER A 457 -59.20 15.96 -6.50
CA SER A 457 -59.12 17.43 -6.66
C SER A 457 -58.35 18.03 -5.47
N ALA A 458 -57.59 19.12 -5.65
CA ALA A 458 -56.96 19.88 -4.55
C ALA A 458 -57.85 21.03 -4.04
N PRO A 459 -57.63 21.49 -2.79
CA PRO A 459 -57.31 22.91 -2.56
C PRO A 459 -56.00 23.07 -1.75
N SER A 460 -55.19 24.14 -1.84
CA SER A 460 -55.37 25.56 -2.20
C SER A 460 -55.80 26.49 -1.05
N ALA A 461 -54.85 26.88 -0.20
CA ALA A 461 -54.79 28.12 0.62
C ALA A 461 -53.44 28.14 1.38
N SER A 462 -52.88 29.25 1.88
CA SER A 462 -52.83 30.65 1.45
C SER A 462 -51.66 31.33 2.20
N ALA A 463 -51.08 32.41 1.66
CA ALA A 463 -49.84 32.99 2.22
C ALA A 463 -50.08 33.94 3.41
N VAL A 464 -49.19 33.91 4.41
CA VAL A 464 -49.00 34.95 5.43
C VAL A 464 -47.51 35.12 5.75
N SER A 465 -47.06 36.37 5.79
CA SER A 465 -45.86 36.88 6.48
C SER A 465 -46.35 37.99 7.44
N PRO A 466 -45.75 38.24 8.63
CA PRO A 466 -44.36 38.74 8.72
C PRO A 466 -43.57 38.36 10.02
N GLY A 467 -42.34 38.87 10.19
CA GLY A 467 -41.68 39.01 11.50
C GLY A 467 -40.15 38.76 11.56
N ALA A 468 -39.41 39.60 12.28
CA ALA A 468 -37.97 39.50 12.62
C ALA A 468 -37.62 40.55 13.74
N PRO A 469 -36.41 40.57 14.38
CA PRO A 469 -35.29 39.60 14.44
C PRO A 469 -35.45 38.71 15.72
N PRO A 470 -34.52 38.45 16.68
CA PRO A 470 -33.05 38.73 16.87
C PRO A 470 -32.12 37.85 15.98
N GLY A 471 -30.79 37.77 16.15
CA GLY A 471 -29.82 38.50 17.02
C GLY A 471 -29.02 37.63 18.02
N GLU A 472 -27.71 37.93 18.19
CA GLU A 472 -26.71 37.32 19.13
C GLU A 472 -26.41 35.79 18.98
N VAL A 473 -25.21 35.19 19.18
CA VAL A 473 -23.82 35.64 19.51
C VAL A 473 -22.81 34.81 18.66
N PRO A 474 -21.66 35.34 18.19
CA PRO A 474 -20.60 34.53 17.54
C PRO A 474 -19.56 33.94 18.55
N PRO A 475 -18.97 32.76 18.28
CA PRO A 475 -17.91 32.18 19.12
C PRO A 475 -16.54 32.87 18.93
N PRO A 476 -15.64 32.84 19.93
CA PRO A 476 -14.46 33.70 19.95
C PRO A 476 -13.24 33.15 19.19
N GLY A 477 -12.60 34.05 18.43
CA GLY A 477 -11.18 34.40 18.61
C GLY A 477 -10.12 33.32 18.36
N THR A 478 -9.66 33.22 17.12
CA THR A 478 -8.25 32.88 16.85
C THR A 478 -7.36 34.08 17.15
N GLN A 479 -6.31 33.91 17.94
CA GLN A 479 -5.12 34.76 17.86
C GLN A 479 -4.01 33.99 17.14
N ASP A 480 -3.31 34.73 16.28
CA ASP A 480 -2.17 34.28 15.49
C ASP A 480 -0.93 35.00 16.01
N ASP A 481 0.18 34.28 16.15
CA ASP A 481 1.49 34.84 16.46
C ASP A 481 2.56 33.83 16.04
N GLY A 482 3.19 34.09 14.89
CA GLY A 482 4.10 33.16 14.24
C GLY A 482 5.57 33.47 14.50
N THR A 483 6.39 32.45 14.78
CA THR A 483 7.85 32.51 14.60
C THR A 483 8.40 31.13 14.21
N HIS A 484 9.29 31.09 13.22
CA HIS A 484 9.95 29.86 12.76
C HIS A 484 11.03 29.36 13.73
N ALA A 485 11.09 28.05 13.99
CA ALA A 485 12.33 27.34 14.31
C ALA A 485 12.20 25.83 14.04
N SER A 486 13.31 25.19 13.62
CA SER A 486 13.38 23.76 13.27
C SER A 486 13.85 22.89 14.45
N LEU A 487 13.27 21.69 14.60
CA LEU A 487 13.75 20.53 15.39
C LEU A 487 13.02 19.30 14.82
N LEU A 488 13.61 18.33 14.11
CA LEU A 488 14.89 17.62 14.21
C LEU A 488 14.97 16.69 15.44
N LEU A 489 15.33 15.43 15.19
CA LEU A 489 15.20 14.28 16.10
C LEU A 489 16.29 14.26 17.18
N ALA A 490 15.91 14.29 18.45
CA ALA A 490 16.73 13.86 19.58
C ALA A 490 15.86 13.39 20.76
N ALA A 491 15.61 12.08 20.86
CA ALA A 491 14.98 11.47 22.03
C ALA A 491 16.08 10.95 22.97
N GLY A 492 16.55 11.80 23.87
CA GLY A 492 17.47 11.40 24.94
C GLY A 492 16.74 10.56 25.99
N ALA A 493 17.38 9.49 26.47
CA ALA A 493 16.87 8.64 27.54
C ALA A 493 17.89 8.58 28.68
N GLU A 494 17.64 9.34 29.76
CA GLU A 494 18.34 9.18 31.04
C GLU A 494 17.51 9.77 32.18
N GLY A 495 17.68 9.26 33.39
CA GLY A 495 16.96 9.69 34.60
C GLY A 495 15.84 8.74 35.07
N ALA A 496 15.80 8.30 36.33
CA ALA A 496 16.84 7.82 37.23
C ALA A 496 16.16 7.27 38.52
N VAL A 497 16.74 6.19 39.06
CA VAL A 497 16.66 5.70 40.46
C VAL A 497 15.70 6.42 41.42
N ARG A 498 14.66 5.69 41.87
CA ARG A 498 14.37 5.48 43.30
C ARG A 498 13.54 4.23 43.53
#